data_AF-A0A3S2AZ89-F1
#
_entry.id   AF-A0A3S2AZ89-F1
#
_cell.length_a   1.000
_cell.length_b   1.000
_cell.length_c   1.000
_cell.angle_alpha   90.00
_cell.angle_beta   90.00
_cell.angle_gamma   90.00
#
_symmetry.space_group_name_H-M   'P 1'
#
loop_
_entity.id
_entity.type
_entity.pdbx_description
1 polymer ?
#
loop_
_entity_poly.entity_id
_entity_poly.type
_entity_poly.pdbx_seq_one_letter_code
_entity_poly.pdbx_strand_id
1 'polypeptide(L)'
;MGTRLAGKVAIISGGATGMGGAASELFAAEGAKVAIIDRNGEAAAATAATIRARGHVAEHFVADVSDEAQVEAAVKGAVEKLGLVTVLFNHAGTIVIKPFLETTVQEWDWLHAVNVRSMFLMTRAVLPGMIAAGGGSIVCTSSISAVAATPNEVLYDTTKGACHMFARAIAVEFRDRNIRCNAVCPGFIRTPHGLREVADLGRLGVDVSDAALAAQQGRIGEPEEVARAALYLASDESSFVNGTHLFVDNGFTAM
;
A
#
# COMPACT_ATOMS: atom_id res chain seq x y z
N MET A 1 -2.76 21.56 -11.77
CA MET A 1 -2.54 20.11 -11.88
C MET A 1 -1.06 19.88 -11.68
N GLY A 2 -0.70 18.92 -10.84
CA GLY A 2 0.69 18.49 -10.73
C GLY A 2 1.06 17.62 -11.94
N THR A 3 2.36 17.40 -12.16
CA THR A 3 2.89 16.68 -13.32
C THR A 3 3.84 15.54 -12.95
N ARG A 4 3.96 15.21 -11.66
CA ARG A 4 4.96 14.25 -11.17
C ARG A 4 4.72 12.81 -11.66
N LEU A 5 3.48 12.49 -12.04
CA LEU A 5 3.08 11.20 -12.62
C LEU A 5 2.46 11.37 -14.02
N ALA A 6 2.74 12.47 -14.71
CA ALA A 6 2.22 12.71 -16.05
C ALA A 6 2.58 11.56 -17.01
N GLY A 7 1.57 11.02 -17.70
CA GLY A 7 1.74 9.91 -18.64
C GLY A 7 1.87 8.53 -18.00
N LYS A 8 1.86 8.42 -16.66
CA LYS A 8 1.89 7.14 -15.95
C LYS A 8 0.48 6.54 -15.82
N VAL A 9 0.42 5.21 -15.77
CA VAL A 9 -0.78 4.47 -15.37
C VAL A 9 -0.48 3.82 -14.03
N ALA A 10 -1.29 4.15 -13.03
CA ALA A 10 -1.11 3.71 -11.65
C ALA A 10 -2.24 2.77 -11.23
N ILE A 11 -1.87 1.57 -10.75
CA ILE A 11 -2.80 0.70 -10.02
C ILE A 11 -2.57 0.89 -8.53
N ILE A 12 -3.65 1.03 -7.77
CA ILE A 12 -3.62 1.13 -6.31
C ILE A 12 -4.56 0.07 -5.73
N SER A 13 -3.98 -0.97 -5.13
CA SER A 13 -4.76 -1.98 -4.42
C SER A 13 -5.19 -1.44 -3.04
N GLY A 14 -6.42 -1.71 -2.61
CA GLY A 14 -6.96 -1.05 -1.40
C GLY A 14 -7.13 0.46 -1.58
N GLY A 15 -7.26 0.92 -2.82
CA GLY A 15 -7.24 2.33 -3.18
C GLY A 15 -8.54 3.10 -2.94
N ALA A 16 -9.54 2.48 -2.30
CA ALA A 16 -10.85 3.11 -2.12
C ALA A 16 -10.91 4.06 -0.92
N THR A 17 -10.19 3.79 0.17
CA THR A 17 -10.29 4.53 1.43
C THR A 17 -8.94 4.69 2.12
N GLY A 18 -8.88 5.48 3.20
CA GLY A 18 -7.69 5.64 4.02
C GLY A 18 -6.48 6.13 3.22
N MET A 19 -5.30 5.56 3.47
CA MET A 19 -4.06 5.94 2.78
C MET A 19 -4.12 5.61 1.28
N GLY A 20 -4.72 4.48 0.88
CA GLY A 20 -4.92 4.12 -0.51
C GLY A 20 -5.84 5.10 -1.25
N GLY A 21 -6.94 5.50 -0.63
CA GLY A 21 -7.84 6.54 -1.16
C GLY A 21 -7.14 7.90 -1.33
N ALA A 22 -6.40 8.33 -0.30
CA ALA A 22 -5.59 9.55 -0.38
C ALA A 22 -4.54 9.49 -1.50
N ALA A 23 -3.90 8.33 -1.70
CA ALA A 23 -2.97 8.10 -2.80
C ALA A 23 -3.68 8.10 -4.16
N SER A 24 -4.87 7.51 -4.29
CA SER A 24 -5.66 7.51 -5.52
C SER A 24 -5.98 8.93 -5.98
N GLU A 25 -6.48 9.77 -5.06
CA GLU A 25 -6.78 11.17 -5.37
C GLU A 25 -5.52 11.96 -5.71
N LEU A 26 -4.44 11.79 -4.92
CA LEU A 26 -3.19 12.52 -5.11
C LEU A 26 -2.49 12.13 -6.42
N PHE A 27 -2.42 10.83 -6.76
CA PHE A 27 -1.75 10.35 -7.96
C PHE A 27 -2.47 10.85 -9.21
N ALA A 28 -3.80 10.87 -9.19
CA ALA A 28 -4.60 11.44 -10.26
C ALA A 28 -4.39 12.96 -10.40
N ALA A 29 -4.32 13.69 -9.27
CA ALA A 29 -4.03 15.12 -9.24
C ALA A 29 -2.64 15.48 -9.81
N GLU A 30 -1.71 14.52 -9.78
CA GLU A 30 -0.34 14.58 -10.32
C GLU A 30 -0.21 14.04 -11.75
N GLY A 31 -1.33 13.76 -12.41
CA GLY A 31 -1.38 13.46 -13.84
C GLY A 31 -1.38 11.97 -14.20
N ALA A 32 -1.45 11.07 -13.22
CA ALA A 32 -1.61 9.64 -13.50
C ALA A 32 -3.03 9.32 -13.97
N LYS A 33 -3.16 8.30 -14.82
CA LYS A 33 -4.42 7.56 -14.97
C LYS A 33 -4.49 6.52 -13.85
N VAL A 34 -5.53 6.52 -13.03
CA VAL A 34 -5.59 5.68 -11.82
C VAL A 34 -6.59 4.53 -11.98
N ALA A 35 -6.16 3.32 -11.68
CA ALA A 35 -7.02 2.15 -11.49
C ALA A 35 -7.08 1.79 -10.01
N ILE A 36 -8.26 1.91 -9.42
CA ILE A 36 -8.53 1.56 -8.03
C ILE A 36 -8.98 0.10 -7.98
N ILE A 37 -8.22 -0.75 -7.31
CA ILE A 37 -8.60 -2.15 -7.09
C ILE A 37 -8.95 -2.33 -5.62
N ASP A 38 -10.19 -2.69 -5.32
CA ASP A 38 -10.66 -2.88 -3.95
C ASP A 38 -11.74 -3.96 -3.88
N ARG A 39 -11.86 -4.64 -2.75
CA ARG A 39 -12.96 -5.59 -2.52
C ARG A 39 -14.29 -4.87 -2.29
N ASN A 40 -14.24 -3.63 -1.76
CA ASN A 40 -15.41 -2.80 -1.58
C ASN A 40 -15.66 -1.99 -2.86
N GLY A 41 -16.46 -2.58 -3.76
CA GLY A 41 -16.77 -1.97 -5.05
C GLY A 41 -17.50 -0.62 -4.95
N GLU A 42 -18.37 -0.44 -3.96
CA GLU A 42 -19.10 0.81 -3.76
C GLU A 42 -18.15 1.95 -3.37
N ALA A 43 -17.24 1.70 -2.41
CA ALA A 43 -16.24 2.69 -2.02
C ALA A 43 -15.26 3.00 -3.15
N ALA A 44 -14.82 1.98 -3.90
CA ALA A 44 -13.93 2.18 -5.05
C ALA A 44 -14.61 3.01 -6.15
N ALA A 45 -15.88 2.74 -6.44
CA ALA A 45 -16.68 3.50 -7.39
C ALA A 45 -16.83 4.98 -6.97
N ALA A 46 -17.09 5.23 -5.68
CA ALA A 46 -17.24 6.57 -5.13
C ALA A 46 -15.94 7.39 -5.22
N THR A 47 -14.80 6.79 -4.88
CA THR A 47 -13.49 7.45 -5.00
C THR A 47 -13.13 7.72 -6.46
N ALA A 48 -13.36 6.75 -7.36
CA ALA A 48 -13.14 6.98 -8.79
C ALA A 48 -14.06 8.07 -9.36
N ALA A 49 -15.32 8.15 -8.91
CA ALA A 49 -16.24 9.21 -9.30
C ALA A 49 -15.77 10.59 -8.81
N THR A 50 -15.26 10.69 -7.57
CA THR A 50 -14.68 11.91 -7.02
C THR A 50 -13.48 12.39 -7.85
N ILE A 51 -12.60 11.48 -8.24
CA ILE A 51 -11.44 11.77 -9.08
C ILE A 51 -11.88 12.28 -10.47
N ARG A 52 -12.86 11.62 -11.10
CA ARG A 52 -13.41 12.04 -12.40
C ARG A 52 -14.11 13.39 -12.33
N ALA A 53 -14.84 13.68 -11.25
CA ALA A 53 -15.51 14.97 -11.06
C ALA A 53 -14.53 16.15 -10.97
N ARG A 54 -13.28 15.89 -10.58
CA ARG A 54 -12.18 16.88 -10.58
C ARG A 54 -11.44 16.98 -11.92
N GLY A 55 -11.92 16.28 -12.96
CA GLY A 55 -11.35 16.33 -14.31
C GLY A 55 -10.17 15.39 -14.56
N HIS A 56 -9.94 14.43 -13.65
CA HIS A 56 -8.87 13.45 -13.80
C HIS A 56 -9.40 12.09 -14.31
N VAL A 57 -8.49 11.16 -14.64
CA VAL A 57 -8.84 9.84 -15.18
C VAL A 57 -8.74 8.79 -14.08
N ALA A 58 -9.87 8.17 -13.76
CA ALA A 58 -9.90 7.04 -12.84
C ALA A 58 -10.93 5.97 -13.22
N GLU A 59 -10.54 4.72 -13.06
CA GLU A 59 -11.37 3.52 -13.17
C GLU A 59 -11.32 2.71 -11.87
N HIS A 60 -12.32 1.86 -11.65
CA HIS A 60 -12.38 0.99 -10.48
C HIS A 60 -12.66 -0.46 -10.89
N PHE A 61 -12.10 -1.40 -10.14
CA PHE A 61 -12.28 -2.83 -10.35
C PHE A 61 -12.47 -3.52 -9.00
N VAL A 62 -13.43 -4.43 -8.93
CA VAL A 62 -13.72 -5.20 -7.71
C VAL A 62 -12.88 -6.47 -7.72
N ALA A 63 -12.00 -6.62 -6.72
CA ALA A 63 -11.22 -7.84 -6.55
C ALA A 63 -10.78 -8.03 -5.10
N ASP A 64 -10.81 -9.28 -4.62
CA ASP A 64 -9.98 -9.71 -3.52
C ASP A 64 -8.54 -9.92 -4.03
N VAL A 65 -7.61 -9.12 -3.52
CA VAL A 65 -6.20 -9.16 -3.95
C VAL A 65 -5.48 -10.44 -3.52
N SER A 66 -6.06 -11.22 -2.63
CA SER A 66 -5.54 -12.53 -2.25
C SER A 66 -5.96 -13.64 -3.23
N ASP A 67 -6.89 -13.37 -4.15
CA ASP A 67 -7.39 -14.31 -5.16
C ASP A 67 -6.73 -14.06 -6.52
N GLU A 68 -6.08 -15.07 -7.08
CA GLU A 68 -5.30 -14.96 -8.33
C GLU A 68 -6.18 -14.60 -9.53
N ALA A 69 -7.32 -15.27 -9.70
CA ALA A 69 -8.18 -15.07 -10.85
C ALA A 69 -8.82 -13.66 -10.85
N GLN A 70 -9.20 -13.17 -9.67
CA GLN A 70 -9.72 -11.82 -9.51
C GLN A 70 -8.65 -10.75 -9.77
N VAL A 71 -7.42 -10.95 -9.28
CA VAL A 71 -6.29 -10.05 -9.57
C VAL A 71 -6.00 -9.99 -11.08
N GLU A 72 -5.91 -11.14 -11.74
CA GLU A 72 -5.66 -11.21 -13.19
C GLU A 72 -6.75 -10.49 -13.98
N ALA A 73 -8.02 -10.71 -13.63
CA ALA A 73 -9.15 -10.04 -14.27
C ALA A 73 -9.12 -8.51 -14.07
N ALA A 74 -8.86 -8.06 -12.84
CA ALA A 74 -8.80 -6.63 -12.51
C ALA A 74 -7.63 -5.92 -13.19
N VAL A 75 -6.43 -6.52 -13.19
CA VAL A 75 -5.25 -5.96 -13.86
C VAL A 75 -5.45 -5.92 -15.38
N LYS A 76 -6.01 -6.99 -15.97
CA LYS A 76 -6.36 -7.01 -17.39
C LYS A 76 -7.34 -5.88 -17.74
N GLY A 77 -8.41 -5.72 -16.97
CA GLY A 77 -9.37 -4.63 -17.16
C GLY A 77 -8.74 -3.24 -17.05
N ALA A 78 -7.83 -3.04 -16.08
CA ALA A 78 -7.10 -1.79 -15.94
C ALA A 78 -6.22 -1.50 -17.16
N VAL A 79 -5.51 -2.50 -17.68
CA VAL A 79 -4.68 -2.36 -18.89
C VAL A 79 -5.52 -2.03 -20.12
N GLU A 80 -6.65 -2.71 -20.31
CA GLU A 80 -7.56 -2.47 -21.43
C GLU A 80 -8.14 -1.04 -21.41
N LYS A 81 -8.42 -0.49 -20.23
CA LYS A 81 -9.02 0.84 -20.08
C LYS A 81 -8.01 1.98 -20.08
N LEU A 82 -6.85 1.78 -19.46
CA LEU A 82 -5.92 2.88 -19.13
C LEU A 82 -4.58 2.78 -19.88
N GLY A 83 -4.19 1.58 -20.32
CA GLY A 83 -2.89 1.27 -20.93
C GLY A 83 -1.96 0.50 -19.99
N LEU A 84 -0.71 0.28 -20.42
CA LEU A 84 0.28 -0.47 -19.64
C LEU A 84 0.59 0.22 -18.30
N VAL A 85 0.58 -0.57 -17.23
CA VAL A 85 0.83 -0.11 -15.86
C VAL A 85 2.31 0.19 -15.67
N THR A 86 2.63 1.40 -15.24
CA THR A 86 4.00 1.87 -14.95
C THR A 86 4.20 2.23 -13.48
N VAL A 87 3.11 2.28 -12.70
CA VAL A 87 3.12 2.44 -11.25
C VAL A 87 2.19 1.40 -10.60
N LEU A 88 2.69 0.65 -9.64
CA LEU A 88 1.88 -0.20 -8.76
C LEU A 88 2.07 0.23 -7.32
N PHE A 89 0.99 0.63 -6.65
CA PHE A 89 0.97 0.77 -5.20
C PHE A 89 0.27 -0.44 -4.59
N ASN A 90 1.08 -1.41 -4.14
CA ASN A 90 0.66 -2.56 -3.36
C ASN A 90 0.28 -2.09 -1.95
N HIS A 91 -0.94 -1.61 -1.79
CA HIS A 91 -1.40 -0.99 -0.55
C HIS A 91 -2.42 -1.83 0.23
N ALA A 92 -3.21 -2.67 -0.45
CA ALA A 92 -4.18 -3.54 0.21
C ALA A 92 -3.52 -4.37 1.32
N GLY A 93 -4.12 -4.33 2.50
CA GLY A 93 -3.64 -5.01 3.68
C GLY A 93 -4.59 -4.82 4.85
N THR A 94 -4.42 -5.63 5.89
CA THR A 94 -5.15 -5.51 7.15
C THR A 94 -4.28 -6.01 8.30
N ILE A 95 -4.83 -5.97 9.50
CA ILE A 95 -4.20 -6.43 10.72
C ILE A 95 -5.08 -7.45 11.45
N VAL A 96 -4.43 -8.35 12.20
CA VAL A 96 -5.03 -9.17 13.26
C VAL A 96 -4.26 -8.83 14.53
N ILE A 97 -4.97 -8.32 15.54
CA ILE A 97 -4.42 -8.05 16.86
C ILE A 97 -4.97 -9.11 17.80
N LYS A 98 -4.11 -10.03 18.23
CA LYS A 98 -4.50 -11.18 19.03
C LYS A 98 -3.29 -11.78 19.76
N PRO A 99 -3.45 -12.28 21.00
CA PRO A 99 -2.39 -13.04 21.66
C PRO A 99 -1.89 -14.20 20.79
N PHE A 100 -0.58 -14.40 20.77
CA PHE A 100 0.05 -15.38 19.87
C PHE A 100 -0.51 -16.81 20.04
N LEU A 101 -0.72 -17.25 21.29
CA LEU A 101 -1.24 -18.60 21.58
C LEU A 101 -2.72 -18.78 21.22
N GLU A 102 -3.44 -17.70 20.92
CA GLU A 102 -4.84 -17.74 20.48
C GLU A 102 -4.97 -17.60 18.96
N THR A 103 -3.89 -17.24 18.27
CA THR A 103 -3.88 -17.10 16.81
C THR A 103 -4.00 -18.47 16.15
N THR A 104 -5.04 -18.62 15.34
CA THR A 104 -5.29 -19.86 14.61
C THR A 104 -4.46 -19.94 13.32
N VAL A 105 -4.25 -21.16 12.82
CA VAL A 105 -3.60 -21.36 11.51
C VAL A 105 -4.41 -20.71 10.39
N GLN A 106 -5.74 -20.73 10.47
CA GLN A 106 -6.62 -20.11 9.49
C GLN A 106 -6.44 -18.59 9.42
N GLU A 107 -6.32 -17.92 10.58
CA GLU A 107 -6.02 -16.48 10.64
C GLU A 107 -4.61 -16.19 10.12
N TRP A 108 -3.65 -17.05 10.45
CA TRP A 108 -2.28 -16.95 9.96
C TRP A 108 -2.21 -16.97 8.44
N ASP A 109 -2.82 -17.99 7.83
CA ASP A 109 -2.86 -18.19 6.39
C ASP A 109 -3.63 -17.07 5.69
N TRP A 110 -4.76 -16.65 6.28
CA TRP A 110 -5.56 -15.56 5.74
C TRP A 110 -4.80 -14.24 5.74
N LEU A 111 -4.14 -13.86 6.84
CA LEU A 111 -3.41 -12.60 6.89
C LEU A 111 -2.20 -12.62 5.97
N HIS A 112 -1.50 -13.76 5.86
CA HIS A 112 -0.44 -13.94 4.85
C HIS A 112 -0.98 -13.83 3.43
N ALA A 113 -2.15 -14.40 3.15
CA ALA A 113 -2.79 -14.30 1.85
C ALA A 113 -3.10 -12.84 1.48
N VAL A 114 -3.62 -12.05 2.43
CA VAL A 114 -3.99 -10.65 2.22
C VAL A 114 -2.78 -9.71 2.20
N ASN A 115 -1.81 -9.87 3.10
CA ASN A 115 -0.70 -8.91 3.24
C ASN A 115 0.54 -9.28 2.40
N VAL A 116 0.76 -10.56 2.12
CA VAL A 116 2.00 -11.04 1.47
C VAL A 116 1.71 -11.61 0.09
N ARG A 117 0.84 -12.63 -0.01
CA ARG A 117 0.50 -13.26 -1.31
C ARG A 117 -0.07 -12.24 -2.27
N SER A 118 -0.89 -11.31 -1.80
CA SER A 118 -1.45 -10.23 -2.64
C SER A 118 -0.36 -9.40 -3.34
N MET A 119 0.74 -9.07 -2.67
CA MET A 119 1.84 -8.31 -3.28
C MET A 119 2.51 -9.12 -4.38
N PHE A 120 2.68 -10.42 -4.17
CA PHE A 120 3.17 -11.33 -5.21
C PHE A 120 2.21 -11.37 -6.41
N LEU A 121 0.91 -11.59 -6.18
CA LEU A 121 -0.08 -11.71 -7.25
C LEU A 121 -0.18 -10.42 -8.09
N MET A 122 -0.35 -9.28 -7.43
CA MET A 122 -0.44 -7.97 -8.09
C MET A 122 0.84 -7.64 -8.85
N THR A 123 2.01 -7.86 -8.24
CA THR A 123 3.30 -7.63 -8.89
C THR A 123 3.47 -8.53 -10.10
N ARG A 124 3.21 -9.84 -9.97
CA ARG A 124 3.30 -10.81 -11.07
C ARG A 124 2.39 -10.44 -12.24
N ALA A 125 1.18 -9.94 -11.95
CA ALA A 125 0.22 -9.55 -12.98
C ALA A 125 0.67 -8.30 -13.77
N VAL A 126 1.29 -7.31 -13.13
CA VAL A 126 1.70 -6.05 -13.80
C VAL A 126 3.10 -6.09 -14.40
N LEU A 127 4.02 -6.86 -13.80
CA LEU A 127 5.45 -6.77 -14.06
C LEU A 127 5.84 -7.04 -15.53
N PRO A 128 5.27 -8.04 -16.25
CA PRO A 128 5.57 -8.23 -17.66
C PRO A 128 5.21 -7.02 -18.51
N GLY A 129 4.04 -6.41 -18.28
CA GLY A 129 3.59 -5.21 -18.97
C GLY A 129 4.43 -3.97 -18.61
N MET A 130 4.82 -3.85 -17.34
CA MET A 130 5.71 -2.79 -16.85
C MET A 130 7.09 -2.86 -17.50
N ILE A 131 7.66 -4.06 -17.64
CA ILE A 131 8.92 -4.28 -18.37
C ILE A 131 8.77 -3.93 -19.85
N ALA A 132 7.66 -4.33 -20.49
CA ALA A 132 7.38 -4.00 -21.90
C ALA A 132 7.22 -2.49 -22.12
N ALA A 133 6.74 -1.75 -21.12
CA ALA A 133 6.65 -0.29 -21.13
C ALA A 133 8.02 0.42 -20.92
N GLY A 134 9.10 -0.32 -20.70
CA GLY A 134 10.46 0.21 -20.51
C GLY A 134 10.83 0.47 -19.04
N GLY A 135 10.02 0.01 -18.09
CA GLY A 135 10.27 0.13 -16.66
C GLY A 135 9.08 0.69 -15.87
N GLY A 136 9.26 0.81 -14.57
CA GLY A 136 8.23 1.35 -13.69
C GLY A 136 8.58 1.29 -12.22
N SER A 137 7.62 1.70 -11.40
CA SER A 137 7.78 1.81 -9.95
C SER A 137 6.74 1.02 -9.20
N ILE A 138 7.20 0.19 -8.27
CA ILE A 138 6.39 -0.56 -7.34
C ILE A 138 6.62 0.03 -5.94
N VAL A 139 5.53 0.37 -5.26
CA VAL A 139 5.54 0.83 -3.87
C VAL A 139 4.76 -0.20 -3.07
N CYS A 140 5.35 -0.75 -2.03
CA CYS A 140 4.71 -1.71 -1.14
C CYS A 140 4.40 -1.03 0.20
N THR A 141 3.17 -1.15 0.69
CA THR A 141 2.83 -0.68 2.03
C THR A 141 3.29 -1.70 3.06
N SER A 142 4.35 -1.38 3.78
CA SER A 142 4.76 -2.13 4.96
C SER A 142 4.22 -1.48 6.25
N SER A 143 5.03 -1.34 7.29
CA SER A 143 4.71 -0.75 8.59
C SER A 143 5.99 -0.52 9.38
N ILE A 144 5.94 0.35 10.41
CA ILE A 144 6.91 0.32 11.52
C ILE A 144 7.03 -1.08 12.15
N SER A 145 5.94 -1.87 12.12
CA SER A 145 5.83 -3.24 12.65
C SER A 145 6.81 -4.24 12.04
N ALA A 146 7.46 -3.88 10.93
CA ALA A 146 8.51 -4.71 10.35
C ALA A 146 9.86 -4.62 11.08
N VAL A 147 10.06 -3.58 11.90
CA VAL A 147 11.31 -3.31 12.62
C VAL A 147 11.11 -3.00 14.11
N ALA A 148 9.89 -2.64 14.53
CA ALA A 148 9.51 -2.42 15.91
C ALA A 148 8.24 -3.22 16.22
N ALA A 149 8.34 -4.22 17.10
CA ALA A 149 7.24 -5.14 17.39
C ALA A 149 6.28 -4.58 18.46
N THR A 150 4.98 -4.88 18.31
CA THR A 150 3.93 -4.52 19.27
C THR A 150 3.36 -5.78 19.92
N PRO A 151 3.07 -5.80 21.23
CA PRO A 151 2.38 -6.92 21.85
C PRO A 151 1.06 -7.26 21.12
N ASN A 152 0.79 -8.56 20.93
CA ASN A 152 -0.38 -9.08 20.21
C ASN A 152 -0.39 -8.90 18.69
N GLU A 153 0.73 -8.49 18.08
CA GLU A 153 0.83 -8.30 16.62
C GLU A 153 1.78 -9.28 15.91
N VAL A 154 2.26 -10.34 16.57
CA VAL A 154 3.26 -11.29 16.03
C VAL A 154 2.96 -11.74 14.60
N LEU A 155 1.71 -12.11 14.30
CA LEU A 155 1.29 -12.50 12.97
C LEU A 155 1.41 -11.33 11.97
N TYR A 156 0.93 -10.14 12.33
CA TYR A 156 1.02 -8.95 11.49
C TYR A 156 2.48 -8.50 11.27
N ASP A 157 3.28 -8.40 12.33
CA ASP A 157 4.70 -8.06 12.30
C ASP A 157 5.45 -8.97 11.31
N THR A 158 5.18 -10.28 11.38
CA THR A 158 5.74 -11.27 10.46
C THR A 158 5.39 -10.95 9.01
N THR A 159 4.13 -10.61 8.70
CA THR A 159 3.74 -10.22 7.34
C THR A 159 4.44 -8.95 6.87
N LYS A 160 4.66 -7.97 7.76
CA LYS A 160 5.30 -6.70 7.40
C LYS A 160 6.81 -6.82 7.23
N GLY A 161 7.46 -7.70 7.98
CA GLY A 161 8.83 -8.15 7.71
C GLY A 161 8.97 -8.83 6.34
N ALA A 162 8.01 -9.68 5.96
CA ALA A 162 7.98 -10.28 4.63
C ALA A 162 7.83 -9.21 3.52
N CYS A 163 6.99 -8.18 3.73
CA CYS A 163 6.84 -7.06 2.79
C CYS A 163 8.16 -6.27 2.61
N HIS A 164 8.91 -6.04 3.69
CA HIS A 164 10.22 -5.38 3.63
C HIS A 164 11.19 -6.13 2.71
N MET A 165 11.26 -7.45 2.89
CA MET A 165 12.15 -8.28 2.09
C MET A 165 11.65 -8.45 0.65
N PHE A 166 10.33 -8.55 0.44
CA PHE A 166 9.73 -8.61 -0.88
C PHE A 166 10.13 -7.40 -1.74
N ALA A 167 10.04 -6.18 -1.18
CA ALA A 167 10.43 -4.97 -1.90
C ALA A 167 11.91 -5.00 -2.32
N ARG A 168 12.81 -5.40 -1.39
CA ARG A 168 14.24 -5.53 -1.68
C ARG A 168 14.53 -6.61 -2.72
N ALA A 169 13.86 -7.75 -2.66
CA ALA A 169 14.06 -8.85 -3.60
C ALA A 169 13.72 -8.42 -5.04
N ILE A 170 12.54 -7.82 -5.26
CA ILE A 170 12.13 -7.31 -6.57
C ILE A 170 13.10 -6.21 -7.05
N ALA A 171 13.50 -5.30 -6.16
CA ALA A 171 14.44 -4.25 -6.48
C ALA A 171 15.78 -4.80 -7.01
N VAL A 172 16.34 -5.80 -6.32
CA VAL A 172 17.61 -6.42 -6.69
C VAL A 172 17.48 -7.19 -7.99
N GLU A 173 16.42 -7.97 -8.17
CA GLU A 173 16.25 -8.85 -9.33
C GLU A 173 15.96 -8.08 -10.62
N PHE A 174 15.13 -7.03 -10.57
CA PHE A 174 14.63 -6.35 -11.77
C PHE A 174 15.26 -4.98 -12.04
N ARG A 175 16.30 -4.57 -11.29
CA ARG A 175 16.99 -3.28 -11.51
C ARG A 175 17.48 -3.07 -12.94
N ASP A 176 18.01 -4.12 -13.58
CA ASP A 176 18.56 -4.05 -14.95
C ASP A 176 17.45 -3.97 -16.01
N ARG A 177 16.19 -4.08 -15.59
CA ARG A 177 14.98 -3.91 -16.40
C ARG A 177 14.23 -2.61 -16.05
N ASN A 178 14.92 -1.67 -15.41
CA ASN A 178 14.40 -0.35 -15.01
C ASN A 178 13.15 -0.46 -14.11
N ILE A 179 13.12 -1.47 -13.25
CA ILE A 179 12.08 -1.64 -12.23
C ILE A 179 12.63 -1.18 -10.88
N ARG A 180 11.87 -0.31 -10.22
CA ARG A 180 12.11 0.08 -8.84
C ARG A 180 11.05 -0.54 -7.95
N CYS A 181 11.46 -1.05 -6.79
CA CYS A 181 10.54 -1.53 -5.77
C CYS A 181 10.98 -1.04 -4.40
N ASN A 182 10.11 -0.29 -3.73
CA ASN A 182 10.40 0.34 -2.45
C ASN A 182 9.25 0.08 -1.48
N ALA A 183 9.52 0.11 -0.16
CA ALA A 183 8.47 0.09 0.85
C ALA A 183 8.22 1.49 1.40
N VAL A 184 6.94 1.83 1.59
CA VAL A 184 6.53 2.91 2.49
C VAL A 184 6.10 2.28 3.82
N CYS A 185 6.59 2.82 4.94
CA CYS A 185 6.47 2.22 6.26
C CYS A 185 5.80 3.21 7.23
N PRO A 186 4.45 3.27 7.26
CA PRO A 186 3.73 4.17 8.16
C PRO A 186 3.84 3.76 9.63
N GLY A 187 3.76 4.75 10.51
CA GLY A 187 3.39 4.56 11.93
C GLY A 187 1.87 4.49 12.12
N PHE A 188 1.36 4.99 13.25
CA PHE A 188 -0.07 5.11 13.49
C PHE A 188 -0.67 6.26 12.66
N ILE A 189 -1.60 5.93 11.75
CA ILE A 189 -2.24 6.89 10.83
C ILE A 189 -3.76 6.90 11.03
N ARG A 190 -4.35 8.10 11.03
CA ARG A 190 -5.78 8.35 11.22
C ARG A 190 -6.60 7.90 10.01
N THR A 191 -6.82 6.59 9.95
CA THR A 191 -7.68 5.91 8.97
C THR A 191 -8.68 5.05 9.72
N PRO A 192 -9.79 4.60 9.08
CA PRO A 192 -10.65 3.59 9.70
C PRO A 192 -9.87 2.33 10.13
N HIS A 193 -8.84 1.94 9.39
CA HIS A 193 -7.94 0.84 9.76
C HIS A 193 -7.13 1.15 11.02
N GLY A 194 -6.39 2.27 11.03
CA GLY A 194 -5.51 2.64 12.15
C GLY A 194 -6.28 2.96 13.44
N LEU A 195 -7.48 3.54 13.33
CA LEU A 195 -8.33 3.77 14.50
C LEU A 195 -8.89 2.47 15.09
N ARG A 196 -9.16 1.47 14.24
CA ARG A 196 -9.52 0.12 14.70
C ARG A 196 -8.34 -0.56 15.40
N GLU A 197 -7.15 -0.45 14.83
CA GLU A 197 -5.91 -0.96 15.42
C GLU A 197 -5.67 -0.39 16.83
N VAL A 198 -5.73 0.93 16.99
CA VAL A 198 -5.66 1.60 18.29
C VAL A 198 -6.75 1.08 19.25
N ALA A 199 -7.99 0.96 18.80
CA ALA A 199 -9.07 0.47 19.66
C ALA A 199 -8.86 -0.98 20.12
N ASP A 200 -8.39 -1.87 19.24
CA ASP A 200 -8.19 -3.28 19.52
C ASP A 200 -6.97 -3.50 20.44
N LEU A 201 -5.86 -2.78 20.21
CA LEU A 201 -4.69 -2.76 21.10
C LEU A 201 -5.08 -2.29 22.52
N GLY A 202 -5.86 -1.21 22.62
CA GLY A 202 -6.35 -0.69 23.90
C GLY A 202 -7.21 -1.70 24.67
N ARG A 203 -8.05 -2.50 24.00
CA ARG A 203 -8.84 -3.57 24.65
C ARG A 203 -7.97 -4.69 25.22
N LEU A 204 -6.76 -4.88 24.68
CA LEU A 204 -5.79 -5.87 25.16
C LEU A 204 -4.77 -5.28 26.15
N GLY A 205 -5.00 -4.04 26.62
CA GLY A 205 -4.18 -3.40 27.64
C GLY A 205 -2.86 -2.82 27.14
N VAL A 206 -2.66 -2.70 25.82
CA VAL A 206 -1.52 -1.96 25.27
C VAL A 206 -1.83 -0.46 25.40
N ASP A 207 -0.89 0.31 25.95
CA ASP A 207 -1.07 1.76 26.06
C ASP A 207 -0.88 2.43 24.70
N VAL A 208 -2.01 2.69 24.05
CA VAL A 208 -2.13 3.45 22.80
C VAL A 208 -2.96 4.72 23.02
N SER A 209 -2.90 5.27 24.24
CA SER A 209 -3.49 6.56 24.54
C SER A 209 -2.87 7.67 23.69
N ASP A 210 -3.57 8.79 23.52
CA ASP A 210 -3.03 9.95 22.81
C ASP A 210 -1.68 10.40 23.39
N ALA A 211 -1.48 10.29 24.70
CA ALA A 211 -0.23 10.60 25.36
C ALA A 211 0.89 9.61 24.99
N ALA A 212 0.60 8.30 24.95
CA ALA A 212 1.57 7.29 24.55
C ALA A 212 1.96 7.42 23.07
N LEU A 213 0.98 7.59 22.19
CA LEU A 213 1.22 7.84 20.76
C LEU A 213 2.00 9.15 20.54
N ALA A 214 1.70 10.20 21.31
CA ALA A 214 2.47 11.44 21.25
C ALA A 214 3.91 11.28 21.75
N ALA A 215 4.15 10.44 22.77
CA ALA A 215 5.50 10.15 23.24
C ALA A 215 6.33 9.36 22.21
N GLN A 216 5.69 8.52 21.39
CA GLN A 216 6.37 7.69 20.39
C GLN A 216 6.54 8.37 19.03
N GLN A 217 5.50 9.05 18.53
CA GLN A 217 5.49 9.66 17.18
C GLN A 217 4.94 11.10 17.16
N GLY A 218 4.82 11.77 18.31
CA GLY A 218 4.38 13.17 18.41
C GLY A 218 2.87 13.39 18.23
N ARG A 219 2.24 12.70 17.28
CA ARG A 219 0.79 12.67 17.03
C ARG A 219 0.44 11.50 16.12
N ILE A 220 -0.83 11.16 16.02
CA ILE A 220 -1.33 10.32 14.93
C ILE A 220 -1.14 11.05 13.58
N GLY A 221 -0.62 10.32 12.58
CA GLY A 221 -0.40 10.85 11.24
C GLY A 221 -1.70 10.94 10.43
N GLU A 222 -1.69 11.71 9.35
CA GLU A 222 -2.83 11.81 8.42
C GLU A 222 -2.56 11.01 7.13
N PRO A 223 -3.59 10.43 6.49
CA PRO A 223 -3.44 9.59 5.30
C PRO A 223 -2.64 10.24 4.17
N GLU A 224 -2.79 11.54 3.97
CA GLU A 224 -2.12 12.31 2.93
C GLU A 224 -0.60 12.41 3.14
N GLU A 225 -0.12 12.28 4.38
CA GLU A 225 1.31 12.27 4.70
C GLU A 225 1.98 11.02 4.10
N VAL A 226 1.33 9.87 4.20
CA VAL A 226 1.79 8.62 3.59
C VAL A 226 1.62 8.66 2.08
N ALA A 227 0.51 9.20 1.58
CA ALA A 227 0.27 9.34 0.14
C ALA A 227 1.37 10.17 -0.55
N ARG A 228 1.86 11.24 0.09
CA ARG A 228 2.98 12.06 -0.44
C ARG A 228 4.30 11.28 -0.49
N ALA A 229 4.58 10.45 0.50
CA ALA A 229 5.77 9.58 0.50
C ALA A 229 5.66 8.52 -0.62
N ALA A 230 4.49 7.89 -0.76
CA ALA A 230 4.22 6.93 -1.83
C ALA A 230 4.33 7.60 -3.22
N LEU A 231 3.85 8.83 -3.38
CA LEU A 231 3.98 9.62 -4.61
C LEU A 231 5.44 9.86 -4.98
N TYR A 232 6.28 10.26 -4.02
CA TYR A 232 7.73 10.42 -4.25
C TYR A 232 8.34 9.12 -4.79
N LEU A 233 8.08 8.00 -4.12
CA LEU A 233 8.58 6.68 -4.52
C LEU A 233 8.03 6.23 -5.89
N ALA A 234 6.79 6.59 -6.22
CA ALA A 234 6.17 6.28 -7.52
C ALA A 234 6.71 7.14 -8.68
N SER A 235 7.13 8.38 -8.39
CA SER A 235 7.57 9.36 -9.39
C SER A 235 9.03 9.16 -9.84
N ASP A 236 9.40 9.84 -10.93
CA ASP A 236 10.78 9.80 -11.47
C ASP A 236 11.79 10.56 -10.57
N GLU A 237 11.32 11.31 -9.57
CA GLU A 237 12.18 11.97 -8.57
C GLU A 237 12.92 10.97 -7.66
N SER A 238 12.45 9.72 -7.60
CA SER A 238 13.09 8.62 -6.86
C SER A 238 13.79 7.62 -7.79
N SER A 239 14.21 8.06 -8.99
CA SER A 239 14.80 7.22 -10.05
C SER A 239 16.03 6.40 -9.63
N PHE A 240 16.78 6.83 -8.60
CA PHE A 240 17.91 6.09 -8.04
C PHE A 240 17.66 5.51 -6.64
N VAL A 241 16.42 5.62 -6.14
CA VAL A 241 15.99 5.01 -4.88
C VAL A 241 15.31 3.68 -5.19
N ASN A 242 15.96 2.58 -4.81
CA ASN A 242 15.49 1.23 -5.09
C ASN A 242 15.81 0.28 -3.92
N GLY A 243 14.82 -0.49 -3.47
CA GLY A 243 14.93 -1.38 -2.30
C GLY A 243 14.90 -0.66 -0.95
N THR A 244 14.52 0.64 -0.92
CA THR A 244 14.46 1.41 0.32
C THR A 244 13.24 1.06 1.18
N HIS A 245 13.36 1.33 2.46
CA HIS A 245 12.27 1.32 3.44
C HIS A 245 12.08 2.76 3.93
N LEU A 246 11.10 3.46 3.37
CA LEU A 246 10.83 4.86 3.69
C LEU A 246 9.82 4.95 4.83
N PHE A 247 10.32 5.22 6.04
CA PHE A 247 9.49 5.39 7.23
C PHE A 247 8.74 6.73 7.22
N VAL A 248 7.44 6.66 7.53
CA VAL A 248 6.53 7.80 7.67
C VAL A 248 5.87 7.70 9.04
N ASP A 249 6.69 7.92 10.07
CA ASP A 249 6.39 7.56 11.46
C ASP A 249 6.78 8.66 12.45
N ASN A 250 7.19 9.82 11.95
CA ASN A 250 7.67 10.96 12.73
C ASN A 250 8.74 10.58 13.77
N GLY A 251 9.64 9.64 13.43
CA GLY A 251 10.76 9.25 14.26
C GLY A 251 10.50 8.09 15.23
N PHE A 252 9.33 7.44 15.16
CA PHE A 252 9.01 6.28 16.00
C PHE A 252 10.13 5.24 16.01
N THR A 253 10.62 4.84 14.82
CA THR A 253 11.64 3.78 14.70
C THR A 253 13.07 4.32 14.72
N ALA A 254 13.27 5.62 14.91
CA ALA A 254 14.59 6.24 14.94
C ALA A 254 15.20 6.33 16.35
N MET A 255 14.39 6.07 17.39
CA MET A 255 14.75 6.17 18.81
C MET A 255 15.23 4.84 19.40
#